data_AF-A0A413UD20-F1
#
_entry.id   AF-A0A413UD20-F1
#
_cell.length_a   1.000
_cell.length_b   1.000
_cell.length_c   1.000
_cell.angle_alpha   90.00
_cell.angle_beta   90.00
_cell.angle_gamma   90.00
#
_symmetry.space_group_name_H-M   'P 1'
#
loop_
_entity.id
_entity.type
_entity.pdbx_description
1 polymer ?
#
loop_
_entity_poly.entity_id
_entity_poly.type
_entity_poly.pdbx_seq_one_letter_code
_entity_poly.pdbx_strand_id
1 'polypeptide(L)'
;MGAWSQLFNVFDPALSSLQTFLQAVAVLGAGCFAAYYKIREMFAGPQEDQMYSQKTKGVFLGLIFVFIIPILINIFKTLFMKN
;
A
#
# COMPACT_ATOMS: atom_id res chain seq x y z
N MET A 1 36.40 -4.47 -1.10
CA MET A 1 35.00 -4.05 -0.91
C MET A 1 34.25 -3.99 -2.26
N GLY A 2 34.31 -5.02 -3.12
CA GLY A 2 33.87 -4.94 -4.53
C GLY A 2 32.69 -5.81 -4.94
N ALA A 3 32.48 -6.97 -4.32
CA ALA A 3 31.39 -7.89 -4.67
C ALA A 3 30.06 -7.54 -3.97
N TRP A 4 30.13 -7.08 -2.71
CA TRP A 4 28.96 -6.71 -1.92
C TRP A 4 28.27 -5.43 -2.44
N SER A 5 29.03 -4.43 -2.92
CA SER A 5 28.48 -3.21 -3.51
C SER A 5 27.75 -3.47 -4.83
N GLN A 6 28.22 -4.42 -5.64
CA GLN A 6 27.53 -4.85 -6.87
C GLN A 6 26.23 -5.60 -6.56
N LEU A 7 26.22 -6.47 -5.55
CA LEU A 7 24.99 -7.12 -5.08
C LEU A 7 23.96 -6.10 -4.60
N PHE A 8 24.37 -5.10 -3.80
CA PHE A 8 23.48 -4.02 -3.36
C PHE A 8 22.93 -3.18 -4.52
N ASN A 9 23.75 -2.87 -5.53
CA ASN A 9 23.32 -2.13 -6.71
C ASN A 9 22.28 -2.87 -7.57
N VAL A 10 22.24 -4.21 -7.52
CA VAL A 10 21.20 -5.03 -8.18
C VAL A 10 19.98 -5.19 -7.26
N PHE A 11 20.19 -5.23 -5.94
CA PHE A 11 19.11 -5.44 -4.97
C PHE A 11 18.23 -4.21 -4.76
N ASP A 12 18.80 -3.00 -4.83
CA ASP A 12 18.06 -1.75 -4.63
C ASP A 12 16.95 -1.54 -5.69
N PRO A 13 17.20 -1.71 -7.00
CA PRO A 13 16.13 -1.64 -8.01
C PRO A 13 15.15 -2.82 -7.92
N ALA A 14 15.59 -3.99 -7.46
CA ALA A 14 14.71 -5.13 -7.20
C ALA A 14 13.73 -4.86 -6.03
N LEU A 15 14.20 -4.18 -4.97
CA LEU A 15 13.35 -3.75 -3.85
C LEU A 15 12.37 -2.66 -4.28
N SER A 16 12.82 -1.70 -5.09
CA SER A 16 11.95 -0.66 -5.63
C SER A 16 10.83 -1.24 -6.49
N SER A 17 11.16 -2.17 -7.39
CA SER A 17 10.17 -2.84 -8.24
C SER A 17 9.22 -3.76 -7.45
N LEU A 18 9.72 -4.49 -6.44
CA LEU A 18 8.87 -5.26 -5.51
C LEU A 18 7.89 -4.35 -4.76
N GLN A 19 8.36 -3.19 -4.30
CA GLN A 19 7.50 -2.22 -3.62
C GLN A 19 6.40 -1.70 -4.54
N THR A 20 6.72 -1.32 -5.78
CA THR A 20 5.71 -0.89 -6.77
C THR A 20 4.73 -2.01 -7.09
N PHE A 21 5.21 -3.26 -7.15
CA PHE A 21 4.36 -4.43 -7.35
C PHE A 21 3.38 -4.63 -6.18
N LEU A 22 3.86 -4.58 -4.94
CA LEU A 22 3.02 -4.69 -3.73
C LEU A 22 1.99 -3.56 -3.66
N GLN A 23 2.36 -2.34 -4.04
CA GLN A 23 1.43 -1.21 -4.15
C GLN A 23 0.35 -1.46 -5.20
N ALA A 24 0.72 -1.98 -6.38
CA ALA A 24 -0.24 -2.30 -7.43
C ALA A 24 -1.24 -3.38 -6.98
N VAL A 25 -0.75 -4.44 -6.34
CA VAL A 25 -1.61 -5.51 -5.78
C VAL A 25 -2.51 -4.96 -4.68
N ALA A 26 -2.00 -4.06 -3.82
CA ALA A 26 -2.80 -3.42 -2.77
C ALA A 26 -3.92 -2.54 -3.35
N VAL A 27 -3.67 -1.78 -4.43
CA VAL A 27 -4.69 -0.97 -5.11
C VAL A 27 -5.78 -1.85 -5.71
N LEU A 28 -5.39 -2.92 -6.41
CA LEU A 28 -6.34 -3.87 -6.99
C LEU A 28 -7.18 -4.56 -5.90
N GLY A 29 -6.53 -5.02 -4.83
CA GLY A 29 -7.20 -5.63 -3.69
C GLY A 29 -8.18 -4.67 -3.03
N ALA A 30 -7.76 -3.43 -2.76
CA ALA A 30 -8.64 -2.41 -2.18
C ALA A 30 -9.83 -2.09 -3.08
N GLY A 31 -9.62 -2.00 -4.40
CA GLY A 31 -10.70 -1.82 -5.37
C GLY A 31 -11.71 -2.96 -5.33
N CYS A 32 -11.24 -4.21 -5.31
CA CYS A 32 -12.09 -5.39 -5.20
C CYS A 32 -12.88 -5.42 -3.88
N PHE A 33 -12.24 -5.14 -2.74
CA PHE A 33 -12.92 -5.11 -1.44
C PHE A 33 -13.91 -3.95 -1.33
N ALA A 34 -13.57 -2.76 -1.84
CA ALA A 34 -14.48 -1.62 -1.86
C ALA A 34 -15.71 -1.91 -2.74
N ALA A 35 -15.52 -2.49 -3.92
CA ALA A 35 -16.63 -2.91 -4.78
C ALA A 35 -17.49 -4.00 -4.13
N TYR A 36 -16.86 -4.99 -3.49
CA TYR A 36 -17.56 -6.06 -2.77
C TYR A 36 -18.42 -5.50 -1.63
N TYR A 37 -17.85 -4.63 -0.78
CA TYR A 37 -18.60 -4.03 0.32
C TYR A 37 -19.72 -3.12 -0.18
N LYS A 38 -19.50 -2.37 -1.27
CA LYS A 38 -20.53 -1.50 -1.85
C LYS A 38 -21.68 -2.29 -2.48
N ILE A 39 -21.40 -3.41 -3.14
CA ILE A 39 -22.45 -4.31 -3.64
C ILE A 39 -23.25 -4.88 -2.46
N ARG A 40 -22.58 -5.28 -1.37
CA ARG A 40 -23.26 -5.78 -0.16
C ARG A 40 -24.11 -4.70 0.51
N GLU A 41 -23.61 -3.47 0.58
CA GLU A 41 -24.31 -2.28 1.08
C GLU A 41 -25.64 -2.08 0.33
N MET A 42 -25.65 -2.15 -1.01
CA MET A 42 -26.87 -1.98 -1.82
C MET A 42 -28.00 -3.00 -1.54
N PHE A 43 -27.70 -4.15 -0.96
CA PHE A 43 -28.68 -5.19 -0.61
C PHE A 43 -28.90 -5.33 0.91
N ALA A 44 -28.24 -4.50 1.71
CA ALA A 44 -28.24 -4.60 3.16
C ALA A 44 -29.30 -3.71 3.81
N GLY A 45 -29.77 -4.10 5.00
CA GLY A 45 -30.65 -3.25 5.81
C GLY A 45 -29.89 -2.06 6.43
N PRO A 46 -30.59 -1.05 6.98
CA PRO A 46 -29.99 0.22 7.41
C PRO A 46 -28.83 0.10 8.44
N GLN A 47 -28.85 -0.93 9.29
CA GLN A 47 -27.78 -1.18 10.27
C GLN A 47 -26.53 -1.80 9.64
N GLU A 48 -26.71 -2.70 8.69
CA GLU A 48 -25.61 -3.35 7.97
C GLU A 48 -24.95 -2.40 6.97
N ASP A 49 -25.74 -1.48 6.40
CA ASP A 49 -25.31 -0.40 5.52
C ASP A 49 -24.19 0.45 6.16
N GLN A 50 -24.42 0.92 7.40
CA GLN A 50 -23.43 1.67 8.16
C GLN A 50 -22.16 0.86 8.47
N MET A 51 -22.28 -0.45 8.69
CA MET A 51 -21.14 -1.33 8.93
C MET A 51 -20.28 -1.49 7.67
N TYR A 52 -20.88 -1.75 6.50
CA TYR A 52 -20.14 -1.91 5.24
C TYR A 52 -19.48 -0.61 4.79
N SER A 53 -20.13 0.54 5.04
CA SER A 53 -19.54 1.86 4.80
C SER A 53 -18.28 2.09 5.65
N GLN A 54 -18.29 1.72 6.93
CA GLN A 54 -17.10 1.80 7.78
C GLN A 54 -15.98 0.83 7.34
N LYS A 55 -16.33 -0.40 6.95
CA LYS A 55 -15.34 -1.37 6.43
C LYS A 55 -14.66 -0.86 5.15
N THR A 56 -15.43 -0.25 4.26
CA THR A 56 -14.90 0.39 3.04
C THR A 56 -13.93 1.52 3.37
N LYS A 57 -14.25 2.39 4.33
CA LYS A 57 -13.33 3.45 4.81
C LYS A 57 -12.02 2.87 5.35
N GLY A 58 -12.09 1.76 6.10
CA GLY A 58 -10.91 1.07 6.62
C GLY A 58 -9.97 0.56 5.52
N VAL A 59 -10.52 0.02 4.44
CA VAL A 59 -9.75 -0.42 3.26
C VAL A 59 -9.00 0.75 2.61
N PHE A 60 -9.65 1.91 2.45
CA PHE A 60 -9.00 3.10 1.88
C PHE A 60 -7.94 3.69 2.81
N LEU A 61 -8.18 3.74 4.12
CA LEU A 61 -7.19 4.15 5.11
C LEU A 61 -5.94 3.25 5.06
N GLY A 62 -6.14 1.93 5.02
CA GLY A 62 -5.05 0.97 4.86
C GLY A 62 -4.26 1.20 3.57
N LEU A 63 -4.95 1.46 2.46
CA LEU A 63 -4.30 1.78 1.18
C LEU A 63 -3.38 3.01 1.29
N ILE A 64 -3.85 4.09 1.93
CA ILE A 64 -3.07 5.31 2.13
C ILE A 64 -1.73 5.02 2.83
N PHE A 65 -1.72 4.16 3.85
CA PHE A 65 -0.48 3.79 4.55
C PHE A 65 0.53 3.07 3.64
N VAL A 66 0.07 2.17 2.76
CA VAL A 66 0.94 1.45 1.81
C VAL A 66 1.65 2.42 0.84
N PHE A 67 1.04 3.57 0.54
CA PHE A 67 1.67 4.62 -0.27
C PHE A 67 2.54 5.60 0.53
N ILE A 68 2.16 5.92 1.78
CA ILE A 68 2.90 6.88 2.61
C ILE A 68 4.22 6.30 3.15
N ILE A 69 4.23 5.03 3.58
CA ILE A 69 5.41 4.38 4.19
C ILE A 69 6.69 4.55 3.34
N PRO A 70 6.69 4.26 2.04
CA PRO A 70 7.90 4.42 1.24
C PRO A 70 8.31 5.88 0.99
N ILE A 71 7.36 6.81 0.97
CA ILE A 71 7.67 8.25 0.93
C ILE A 71 8.42 8.65 2.21
N LEU A 72 7.94 8.20 3.37
CA LEU A 72 8.61 8.43 4.65
C LEU A 72 10.02 7.84 4.66
N ILE A 73 10.18 6.59 4.21
CA ILE A 73 11.50 5.94 4.12
C ILE A 73 12.45 6.77 3.25
N ASN A 74 12.01 7.22 2.07
CA ASN A 74 12.85 8.06 1.18
C ASN A 74 13.21 9.40 1.81
N ILE A 75 12.28 10.05 2.51
CA ILE A 75 12.55 11.29 3.26
C ILE A 75 13.59 11.02 4.35
N PHE A 76 13.44 9.94 5.12
CA PHE A 76 14.40 9.56 6.17
C PHE A 76 15.78 9.25 5.57
N LYS A 77 15.87 8.49 4.48
CA LYS A 77 17.14 8.24 3.77
C LYS A 77 17.80 9.55 3.34
N THR A 78 17.03 10.48 2.78
CA THR A 78 17.54 11.77 2.27
C THR A 78 18.00 12.71 3.40
N LEU A 79 17.26 12.75 4.50
CA LEU A 79 17.54 13.65 5.63
C LEU A 79 18.62 13.11 6.58
N PHE A 80 18.70 11.78 6.77
CA PHE A 80 19.55 11.18 7.80
C PHE A 80 20.69 10.30 7.26
N MET A 81 20.66 9.85 6.00
CA MET A 81 21.72 9.01 5.42
C MET A 81 22.56 9.71 4.35
N LYS A 82 22.41 11.03 4.17
CA LYS A 82 23.34 11.82 3.37
C LYS A 82 24.64 12.05 4.16
N ASN A 83 25.57 11.11 4.05
CA ASN A 83 27.01 11.27 4.35
C ASN A 83 27.81 10.60 3.24
#